data_AF-A0A354SL74-F1
#
_entry.id   AF-A0A354SL74-F1
#
_cell.length_a   1.000
_cell.length_b   1.000
_cell.length_c   1.000
_cell.angle_alpha   90.00
_cell.angle_beta   90.00
_cell.angle_gamma   90.00
#
_symmetry.space_group_name_H-M   'P 1'
#
loop_
_entity.id
_entity.type
_entity.pdbx_description
1 polymer ?
#
loop_
_entity_poly.entity_id
_entity_poly.type
_entity_poly.pdbx_seq_one_letter_code
_entity_poly.pdbx_strand_id
1 'polypeptide(L)'
;MVSPLKKFMTEYKKVEAGIARVVADVFSLSYPEPTAVKKADLAVLSAEREQILLPSYGPWYKNFPLPATIRIKPMSWNQVKEIFSSEIHSLLANRPDV
;
A
#
# COMPACT_ATOMS: atom_id res chain seq x y z
N MET A 1 -0.57 9.37 4.18
CA MET A 1 0.14 10.24 5.16
C MET A 1 1.44 9.56 5.56
N VAL A 2 2.56 10.29 5.64
CA VAL A 2 3.88 9.73 5.97
C VAL A 2 3.91 9.14 7.38
N SER A 3 4.58 7.99 7.55
CA SER A 3 4.59 7.23 8.81
C SER A 3 5.05 8.01 10.05
N PRO A 4 6.02 8.95 9.99
CA PRO A 4 6.43 9.72 11.15
C PRO A 4 5.31 10.57 11.75
N LEU A 5 4.49 11.21 10.89
CA LEU A 5 3.41 12.09 11.33
C LEU A 5 2.26 11.32 12.00
N LYS A 6 1.99 10.10 11.51
CA LYS A 6 0.95 9.21 12.08
C LYS A 6 1.18 8.91 13.57
N LYS A 7 2.40 9.02 14.10
CA LYS A 7 2.68 8.78 15.53
C LYS A 7 1.96 9.76 16.45
N PHE A 8 1.72 10.98 15.99
CA PHE A 8 1.16 12.07 16.79
C PHE A 8 -0.36 12.28 16.56
N MET A 9 -0.98 11.49 15.68
CA MET A 9 -2.39 11.66 15.29
C MET A 9 -3.21 10.41 15.64
N THR A 10 -3.58 10.27 16.92
CA THR A 10 -4.34 9.10 17.41
C THR A 10 -5.72 8.98 16.79
N GLU A 11 -6.44 10.09 16.64
CA GLU A 11 -7.78 10.08 16.03
C GLU A 11 -7.74 9.72 14.54
N TYR A 12 -6.69 10.13 13.83
CA TYR A 12 -6.48 9.73 12.44
C TYR A 12 -6.35 8.21 12.28
N LYS A 13 -5.65 7.54 13.22
CA LYS A 13 -5.54 6.07 13.21
C LYS A 13 -6.88 5.37 13.40
N LYS A 14 -7.75 5.92 14.26
CA LYS A 14 -9.10 5.37 14.48
C LYS A 14 -9.94 5.47 13.20
N VAL A 15 -9.88 6.61 12.52
CA VAL A 15 -10.58 6.81 11.24
C VAL A 15 -10.02 5.88 10.16
N GLU A 16 -8.70 5.76 10.02
CA GLU A 16 -8.06 4.86 9.06
C GLU A 16 -8.45 3.39 9.30
N ALA A 17 -8.46 2.95 10.55
CA ALA A 17 -8.92 1.62 10.95
C ALA A 17 -10.41 1.40 10.63
N GLY A 18 -11.26 2.40 10.88
CA GLY A 18 -12.69 2.35 10.54
C GLY A 18 -12.93 2.20 9.03
N ILE A 19 -12.24 3.00 8.21
CA ILE A 19 -12.34 2.91 6.75
C ILE A 19 -11.84 1.55 6.26
N ALA A 20 -10.68 1.09 6.75
CA ALA A 20 -10.10 -0.19 6.37
C ALA A 20 -11.03 -1.36 6.70
N ARG A 21 -11.72 -1.31 7.86
CA ARG A 21 -12.73 -2.30 8.22
C ARG A 21 -13.90 -2.31 7.24
N VAL A 22 -14.46 -1.15 6.92
CA VAL A 22 -15.59 -1.04 5.97
C VAL A 22 -15.20 -1.56 4.59
N VAL A 23 -14.01 -1.22 4.10
CA VAL A 23 -13.51 -1.75 2.82
C VAL A 23 -13.34 -3.26 2.89
N ALA A 24 -12.77 -3.78 3.97
CA ALA A 24 -12.63 -5.23 4.14
C ALA A 24 -13.99 -5.94 4.14
N ASP A 25 -14.99 -5.39 4.84
CA ASP A 25 -16.34 -5.96 4.88
C ASP A 25 -17.00 -5.95 3.48
N VAL A 26 -16.95 -4.82 2.76
CA VAL A 26 -17.52 -4.67 1.40
C VAL A 26 -16.91 -5.66 0.41
N PHE A 27 -15.60 -5.88 0.51
CA PHE A 27 -14.88 -6.80 -0.35
C PHE A 27 -14.65 -8.17 0.31
N SER A 28 -15.33 -8.52 1.40
CA SER A 28 -15.16 -9.80 2.12
C SER A 28 -13.69 -10.19 2.38
N LEU A 29 -12.83 -9.22 2.69
CA LEU A 29 -11.42 -9.42 3.01
C LEU A 29 -11.22 -9.63 4.51
N SER A 30 -10.10 -10.25 4.89
CA SER A 30 -9.72 -10.38 6.30
C SER A 30 -9.36 -9.03 6.91
N TYR A 31 -9.89 -8.73 8.10
CA TYR A 31 -9.53 -7.58 8.90
C TYR A 31 -9.15 -8.01 10.33
N PRO A 32 -8.00 -7.56 10.90
CA PRO A 32 -6.99 -6.72 10.26
C PRO A 32 -6.27 -7.43 9.11
N GLU A 33 -5.59 -6.65 8.27
CA GLU A 33 -4.84 -7.19 7.13
C GLU A 33 -3.79 -8.24 7.56
N PRO A 34 -3.57 -9.30 6.77
CA PRO A 34 -2.53 -10.28 7.06
C PRO A 34 -1.14 -9.62 7.06
N THR A 35 -0.24 -10.10 7.92
CA THR A 35 1.13 -9.57 8.03
C THR A 35 1.91 -9.64 6.71
N ALA A 36 1.57 -10.58 5.82
CA ALA A 36 2.12 -10.69 4.48
C ALA A 36 1.85 -9.44 3.63
N VAL A 37 0.65 -8.85 3.72
CA VAL A 37 0.31 -7.60 3.02
C VAL A 37 1.20 -6.47 3.50
N LYS A 38 1.38 -6.37 4.82
CA LYS A 38 2.25 -5.35 5.40
C LYS A 38 3.72 -5.51 4.99
N LYS A 39 4.18 -6.74 4.86
CA LYS A 39 5.54 -7.04 4.38
C LYS A 39 5.72 -6.63 2.92
N ALA A 40 4.71 -6.89 2.06
CA ALA A 40 4.74 -6.50 0.66
C ALA A 40 4.76 -4.97 0.49
N ASP A 41 3.90 -4.24 1.21
CA ASP A 41 3.87 -2.77 1.26
C ASP A 41 5.26 -2.19 1.60
N LEU A 42 5.91 -2.71 2.64
CA LEU A 42 7.24 -2.26 3.04
C LEU A 42 8.33 -2.57 2.00
N ALA A 43 8.22 -3.68 1.26
CA ALA A 43 9.15 -4.03 0.19
C ALA A 43 9.00 -3.10 -1.02
N VAL A 44 7.77 -2.74 -1.38
CA VAL A 44 7.50 -1.73 -2.44
C VAL A 44 8.03 -0.37 -2.03
N LEU A 45 7.79 0.06 -0.79
CA LEU A 45 8.33 1.32 -0.26
C LEU A 45 9.87 1.34 -0.26
N SER A 46 10.51 0.20 -0.01
CA SER A 46 11.97 0.07 -0.12
C SER A 46 12.45 0.23 -1.57
N ALA A 47 11.70 -0.28 -2.55
CA ALA A 47 11.96 -0.05 -3.98
C ALA A 47 11.75 1.43 -4.40
N GLU A 48 10.70 2.10 -3.89
CA GLU A 48 10.46 3.53 -4.11
C GLU A 48 11.62 4.39 -3.60
N ARG A 49 12.13 4.05 -2.41
CA ARG A 49 13.27 4.72 -1.81
C ARG A 49 14.50 4.68 -2.72
N GLU A 50 14.79 3.53 -3.31
CA GLU A 50 15.98 3.33 -4.15
C GLU A 50 15.83 3.88 -5.56
N GLN A 51 14.62 3.85 -6.12
CA GLN A 51 14.41 4.19 -7.54
C GLN A 51 13.95 5.63 -7.74
N ILE A 52 13.25 6.24 -6.77
CA ILE A 52 12.54 7.52 -6.96
C ILE A 52 12.99 8.59 -5.96
N LEU A 53 13.21 8.22 -4.70
CA LEU A 53 13.44 9.20 -3.62
C LEU A 53 14.92 9.55 -3.41
N LEU A 54 15.75 9.44 -4.45
CA LEU A 54 17.17 9.82 -4.40
C LEU A 54 17.38 11.26 -4.88
N PRO A 55 18.19 12.07 -4.17
CA PRO A 55 18.85 11.77 -2.90
C PRO A 55 17.87 11.74 -1.73
N SER A 56 18.13 10.86 -0.75
CA SER A 56 17.27 10.73 0.44
C SER A 56 17.40 11.95 1.35
N TYR A 57 16.29 12.64 1.64
CA TYR A 57 16.24 13.83 2.50
C TYR A 57 16.25 13.53 4.02
N GLY A 58 17.14 12.63 4.47
CA GLY A 58 17.35 12.35 5.90
C GLY A 58 17.47 10.86 6.27
N PRO A 59 17.76 10.56 7.55
CA PRO A 59 17.88 9.19 8.04
C PRO A 59 16.51 8.51 8.10
N TRP A 60 16.36 7.39 7.41
CA TRP A 60 15.17 6.56 7.48
C TRP A 60 15.20 5.74 8.76
N TYR A 61 14.24 5.98 9.65
CA TYR A 61 14.08 5.19 10.86
C TYR A 61 13.44 3.83 10.52
N LYS A 62 14.22 2.82 10.13
CA LYS A 62 13.94 1.37 10.29
C LYS A 62 14.88 0.48 9.46
N ASN A 63 15.05 -0.77 9.91
CA ASN A 63 15.50 -1.89 9.08
C ASN A 63 14.41 -2.18 8.03
N PHE A 64 14.51 -1.58 6.84
CA PHE A 64 13.59 -1.88 5.74
C PHE A 64 13.85 -3.29 5.19
N PRO A 65 12.81 -4.00 4.73
CA PRO A 65 13.01 -5.24 4.00
C PRO A 65 13.74 -4.97 2.67
N LEU A 66 14.23 -6.04 2.06
CA LEU A 66 14.75 -5.99 0.70
C LEU A 66 13.70 -5.38 -0.25
N PRO A 67 14.12 -4.53 -1.20
CA PRO A 67 13.23 -3.97 -2.21
C PRO A 67 12.43 -5.07 -2.92
N ALA A 68 11.16 -4.79 -3.20
CA ALA A 68 10.38 -5.64 -4.09
C ALA A 68 11.05 -5.67 -5.47
N THR A 69 11.05 -6.83 -6.13
CA THR A 69 11.60 -7.03 -7.48
C THR A 69 10.69 -6.41 -8.54
N ILE A 70 10.54 -5.09 -8.50
CA ILE A 70 9.70 -4.29 -9.39
C ILE A 70 10.51 -3.12 -9.98
N ARG A 71 10.10 -2.66 -11.16
CA ARG A 71 10.61 -1.42 -11.75
C ARG A 71 9.51 -0.36 -11.70
N ILE A 72 9.78 0.72 -10.97
CA ILE A 72 8.84 1.84 -10.85
C ILE A 72 9.04 2.78 -12.04
N LYS A 73 7.94 3.12 -12.70
CA LYS A 73 7.90 4.05 -13.82
C LYS A 73 6.83 5.11 -13.54
N PRO A 74 7.10 6.39 -13.84
CA PRO A 74 6.06 7.42 -13.80
C PRO A 74 4.99 7.10 -14.85
N MET A 75 3.73 7.29 -14.49
CA MET A 75 2.57 7.08 -15.36
C MET A 75 1.64 8.29 -15.27
N SER A 76 0.93 8.58 -16.36
CA SER A 76 -0.14 9.58 -16.31
C SER A 76 -1.31 9.08 -15.46
N TRP A 77 -2.07 10.01 -14.87
CA TRP A 77 -3.27 9.67 -14.11
C TRP A 77 -4.25 8.76 -14.88
N ASN A 78 -4.47 9.04 -16.16
CA ASN A 78 -5.38 8.26 -16.99
C ASN A 78 -4.94 6.79 -17.10
N GLN A 79 -3.63 6.56 -17.30
CA GLN A 79 -3.07 5.21 -17.36
C GLN A 79 -3.18 4.48 -16.02
N VAL A 80 -2.87 5.17 -14.91
CA VAL A 80 -2.98 4.57 -13.56
C VAL A 80 -4.42 4.15 -13.28
N LYS A 81 -5.39 5.02 -13.58
CA LYS A 81 -6.81 4.73 -13.38
C LYS A 81 -7.25 3.52 -14.18
N GLU A 82 -6.91 3.48 -15.46
CA GLU A 82 -7.28 2.38 -16.36
C GLU A 82 -6.70 1.04 -15.90
N ILE A 83 -5.39 0.99 -15.63
CA ILE A 83 -4.70 -0.22 -15.19
C ILE A 83 -5.27 -0.70 -13.84
N PHE A 84 -5.36 0.18 -12.85
CA PHE A 84 -5.85 -0.18 -11.52
C PHE A 84 -7.29 -0.70 -11.54
N SER A 85 -8.18 -0.01 -12.25
CA SER A 85 -9.58 -0.46 -12.39
C SER A 85 -9.68 -1.80 -13.11
N SER A 86 -8.95 -1.98 -14.21
CA SER A 86 -8.92 -3.24 -14.97
C SER A 86 -8.48 -4.42 -14.09
N GLU A 87 -7.36 -4.26 -13.38
CA GLU A 87 -6.80 -5.31 -12.53
C GLU A 87 -7.75 -5.66 -11.36
N ILE A 88 -8.35 -4.66 -10.70
CA ILE A 88 -9.33 -4.91 -9.64
C ILE A 88 -10.55 -5.64 -10.18
N HIS A 89 -11.11 -5.22 -11.32
CA HIS A 89 -12.25 -5.90 -11.91
C HIS A 89 -11.92 -7.36 -12.27
N SER A 90 -10.73 -7.61 -12.82
CA SER A 90 -10.24 -8.95 -13.12
C SER A 90 -10.09 -9.81 -11.85
N LEU A 91 -9.50 -9.28 -10.79
CA LEU A 91 -9.32 -9.98 -9.51
C LEU A 91 -10.65 -10.29 -8.83
N LEU A 92 -11.61 -9.38 -8.89
CA LEU A 92 -12.95 -9.58 -8.33
C LEU A 92 -13.76 -10.59 -9.14
N ALA A 93 -13.64 -10.59 -10.47
CA ALA A 93 -14.33 -11.54 -11.35
C ALA A 93 -13.81 -12.98 -11.19
N ASN A 94 -12.51 -13.14 -10.92
CA ASN A 94 -11.85 -14.44 -10.75
C ASN A 94 -11.77 -14.91 -9.30
N ARG A 95 -12.51 -14.25 -8.40
CA ARG A 95 -12.47 -14.60 -6.99
C ARG A 95 -13.19 -15.94 -6.79
N PRO A 96 -12.55 -16.96 -6.20
CA PRO A 96 -13.24 -18.18 -5.88
C PRO A 96 -14.38 -17.89 -4.90
N ASP A 97 -15.56 -18.41 -5.19
CA ASP A 97 -16.69 -18.40 -4.25
C ASP A 97 -16.22 -19.12 -2.97
N VAL A 98 -16.30 -18.42 -1.84
CA VAL A 98 -16.00 -18.98 -0.51
C VAL A 98 -17.27 -19.61 0.04
#